data_AF-A0A8X7SCQ2-F1
#
_entry.id   AF-A0A8X7SCQ2-F1
#
_cell.length_a   1.000
_cell.length_b   1.000
_cell.length_c   1.000
_cell.angle_alpha   90.00
_cell.angle_beta   90.00
_cell.angle_gamma   90.00
#
_symmetry.space_group_name_H-M   'P 1'
#
loop_
_entity.id
_entity.type
_entity.pdbx_description
1 polymer ?
#
loop_
_entity_poly.entity_id
_entity_poly.type
_entity_poly.pdbx_seq_one_letter_code
_entity_poly.pdbx_strand_id
1 'polypeptide(L)'
;MVMFSKRRNGIYNKLSELSILCGADVGCLIYSGSGKPFTFGSPSFDVVAQRFLHGNHHAGVINGEGYSSSSMIVDAHKKVKVDKFCQ
;
A
#
# COMPACT_ATOMS: atom_id res chain seq x y z
N MET A 1 11.26 -20.95 -9.16
CA MET A 1 9.87 -20.58 -8.82
C MET A 1 9.44 -21.06 -7.43
N VAL A 2 9.67 -22.33 -7.04
CA VAL A 2 9.23 -22.90 -5.74
C VAL A 2 9.77 -22.15 -4.50
N MET A 3 11.06 -21.76 -4.51
CA MET A 3 11.69 -21.07 -3.38
C MET A 3 11.02 -19.72 -3.08
N PHE A 4 10.73 -18.94 -4.13
CA PHE A 4 10.06 -17.65 -4.02
C PHE A 4 8.68 -17.81 -3.39
N SER A 5 7.88 -18.74 -3.90
CA SER A 5 6.52 -18.98 -3.39
C SER A 5 6.54 -19.37 -1.90
N LYS A 6 7.47 -20.25 -1.48
CA LYS A 6 7.61 -20.64 -0.07
C LYS A 6 7.99 -19.46 0.84
N ARG A 7 8.99 -18.67 0.44
CA ARG A 7 9.43 -17.49 1.21
C ARG A 7 8.33 -16.43 1.29
N ARG A 8 7.68 -16.13 0.16
CA ARG A 8 6.56 -15.20 0.09
C ARG A 8 5.42 -15.62 1.02
N ASN A 9 5.06 -16.90 1.04
CA ASN A 9 4.02 -17.40 1.93
C ASN A 9 4.40 -17.27 3.41
N GLY A 10 5.65 -17.56 3.76
CA GLY A 10 6.16 -17.34 5.12
C GLY A 10 6.08 -15.87 5.55
N ILE A 11 6.40 -14.94 4.66
CA ILE A 11 6.25 -13.49 4.90
C ILE A 11 4.78 -13.14 5.14
N TYR A 12 3.86 -13.64 4.31
CA TYR A 12 2.43 -13.35 4.44
C TYR A 12 1.85 -13.86 5.76
N ASN A 13 2.25 -15.05 6.20
CA ASN A 13 1.85 -15.56 7.51
C ASN A 13 2.32 -14.64 8.64
N LYS A 14 3.56 -14.15 8.58
CA LYS A 14 4.09 -13.26 9.62
C LYS A 14 3.39 -11.90 9.62
N LEU A 15 3.09 -11.35 8.45
CA LEU A 15 2.33 -10.09 8.34
C LEU A 15 0.90 -10.25 8.86
N SER A 16 0.26 -11.40 8.58
CA SER A 16 -1.06 -11.72 9.12
C SER A 16 -1.04 -11.77 10.65
N GLU A 17 -0.12 -12.55 11.23
CA GLU A 17 0.10 -12.61 12.69
C GLU A 17 0.35 -11.22 13.28
N LEU A 18 1.22 -10.43 12.67
CA LEU A 18 1.54 -9.08 13.12
C LEU A 18 0.30 -8.17 13.12
N SER A 19 -0.52 -8.24 12.06
CA SER A 19 -1.75 -7.44 11.96
C SER A 19 -2.74 -7.79 13.07
N ILE A 20 -2.86 -9.08 13.38
CA ILE A 20 -3.78 -9.58 14.42
C ILE A 20 -3.28 -9.20 15.82
N LEU A 21 -1.99 -9.43 16.11
CA LEU A 21 -1.43 -9.20 17.43
C LEU A 21 -1.40 -7.72 17.81
N CYS A 22 -1.13 -6.85 16.83
CA CYS A 22 -0.96 -5.42 17.09
C CYS A 22 -2.16 -4.58 16.65
N GLY A 23 -3.17 -5.17 16.00
CA GLY A 23 -4.25 -4.41 15.35
C GLY A 23 -3.72 -3.45 14.28
N ALA A 24 -2.60 -3.80 13.64
CA ALA A 24 -1.89 -2.90 12.72
C ALA A 24 -2.36 -3.09 11.28
N ASP A 25 -2.59 -1.97 10.59
CA ASP A 25 -2.75 -1.95 9.14
C ASP A 25 -1.40 -2.27 8.48
N VAL A 26 -1.35 -3.33 7.69
CA VAL A 26 -0.11 -3.80 7.04
C VAL A 26 -0.32 -3.97 5.55
N GLY A 27 0.68 -3.58 4.76
CA GLY A 27 0.70 -3.72 3.31
C GLY A 27 2.09 -4.16 2.83
N CYS A 28 2.13 -5.09 1.87
CA CYS A 28 3.37 -5.61 1.29
C CYS A 28 3.22 -5.81 -0.21
N LEU A 29 4.24 -5.41 -0.97
CA LEU A 29 4.36 -5.58 -2.43
C LEU A 29 5.71 -6.23 -2.73
N ILE A 30 5.69 -7.37 -3.43
CA ILE A 30 6.88 -8.14 -3.79
C ILE A 30 6.85 -8.44 -5.29
N TYR A 31 7.92 -8.11 -6.01
CA TYR A 31 8.10 -8.52 -7.40
C TYR A 31 8.83 -9.86 -7.47
N SER A 32 8.36 -10.78 -8.32
CA SER A 32 9.17 -11.95 -8.68
C SER A 32 10.33 -11.55 -9.58
N GLY A 33 11.31 -12.45 -9.75
CA GLY A 33 12.37 -12.28 -10.75
C GLY A 33 11.87 -12.19 -12.20
N SER A 34 10.58 -12.42 -12.45
CA SER A 34 9.93 -12.21 -13.76
C SER A 34 9.13 -10.90 -13.83
N GLY A 35 9.30 -9.99 -12.87
CA GLY A 35 8.58 -8.71 -12.82
C GLY A 35 7.10 -8.79 -12.44
N LYS A 36 6.59 -9.96 -12.01
CA LYS A 36 5.17 -10.08 -11.62
C LYS A 36 4.98 -9.59 -10.18
N PRO A 37 4.08 -8.62 -9.92
CA PRO A 37 3.82 -8.14 -8.57
C PRO A 37 2.94 -9.14 -7.79
N PHE A 38 3.19 -9.22 -6.48
CA PHE A 38 2.38 -9.96 -5.52
C PHE A 38 2.15 -9.11 -4.28
N THR A 39 0.89 -8.95 -3.89
CA THR A 39 0.49 -8.09 -2.78
C THR A 39 -0.11 -8.88 -1.62
N PHE A 40 0.07 -8.35 -0.41
CA PHE A 40 -0.66 -8.73 0.79
C PHE A 40 -1.11 -7.45 1.49
N GLY A 41 -2.30 -7.46 2.07
CA GLY A 41 -2.71 -6.38 2.95
C GLY A 41 -3.82 -6.79 3.90
N SER A 42 -3.80 -6.17 5.08
CA SER A 42 -4.83 -6.28 6.10
C SER A 42 -5.14 -4.85 6.56
N PRO A 43 -6.35 -4.32 6.29
CA PRO A 43 -7.54 -4.99 5.75
C PRO A 43 -7.51 -5.30 4.24
N SER A 44 -6.81 -4.50 3.44
CA SER A 44 -6.50 -4.81 2.03
C SER A 44 -5.30 -3.97 1.58
N PHE A 45 -4.58 -4.43 0.55
CA PHE A 45 -3.41 -3.70 0.07
C PHE A 45 -3.77 -2.29 -0.44
N ASP A 46 -4.86 -2.16 -1.20
CA ASP A 46 -5.29 -0.88 -1.78
C ASP A 46 -5.66 0.15 -0.72
N VAL A 47 -6.36 -0.26 0.35
CA VAL A 47 -6.72 0.63 1.47
C VAL A 47 -5.47 1.12 2.19
N VAL A 48 -4.52 0.22 2.47
CA VAL A 48 -3.27 0.58 3.15
C VAL A 48 -2.41 1.48 2.24
N ALA A 49 -2.31 1.17 0.96
CA ALA A 49 -1.60 2.00 -0.02
C ALA A 49 -2.25 3.38 -0.16
N GLN A 50 -3.57 3.47 -0.21
CA GLN A 50 -4.31 4.72 -0.26
C GLN A 50 -4.03 5.58 0.97
N ARG A 51 -4.11 5.00 2.18
CA ARG A 51 -3.79 5.68 3.45
C ARG A 51 -2.34 6.15 3.48
N PHE A 52 -1.39 5.31 3.08
CA PHE A 52 0.02 5.67 3.01
C PHE A 52 0.26 6.84 2.05
N LEU A 53 -0.38 6.81 0.88
CA LEU A 53 -0.19 7.82 -0.15
C LEU A 53 -0.97 9.13 0.11
N HIS A 54 -2.01 9.10 0.95
CA HIS A 54 -2.78 10.29 1.36
C HIS A 54 -2.37 10.82 2.75
N GLY A 55 -1.61 10.04 3.52
CA GLY A 55 -1.24 10.32 4.92
C GLY A 55 -0.21 11.42 5.14
N ASN A 56 0.27 12.09 4.09
CA ASN A 56 1.12 13.28 4.24
C ASN A 56 0.33 14.58 4.55
N HIS A 57 -0.99 14.50 4.71
CA HIS A 57 -1.80 15.56 5.30
C HIS A 57 -2.16 15.22 6.75
N HIS A 58 -1.15 15.16 7.64
CA HIS A 58 -1.39 15.43 9.06
C HIS A 58 -1.47 16.95 9.27
N ALA A 59 -2.55 17.55 8.75
CA ALA A 59 -3.14 18.73 9.34
C ALA A 59 -4.51 18.26 9.80
N GLY A 60 -4.69 18.17 11.13
CA GLY A 60 -5.89 17.59 11.73
C GLY A 60 -7.16 18.23 11.17
N VAL A 61 -8.19 17.42 10.91
CA VAL A 61 -9.52 17.93 10.63
C VAL A 61 -10.54 17.11 11.42
N ILE A 62 -11.02 17.75 12.47
CA ILE A 62 -12.38 17.61 12.95
C ILE A 62 -13.35 18.00 11.81
N ASN A 63 -14.26 17.09 11.48
CA ASN A 63 -15.53 17.31 10.79
C ASN A 63 -15.53 17.96 9.38
N GLY A 64 -16.09 17.24 8.42
CA GLY A 64 -16.84 17.84 7.30
C GLY A 64 -16.05 18.09 6.01
N GLU A 65 -16.50 17.42 4.94
CA GLU A 65 -16.51 17.86 3.54
C GLU A 65 -15.30 18.65 2.99
N GLY A 66 -14.52 18.02 2.10
CA GLY A 66 -13.46 18.71 1.38
C GLY A 66 -12.90 17.95 0.19
N TYR A 67 -13.66 17.84 -0.91
CA TYR A 67 -13.08 17.63 -2.24
C TYR A 67 -12.49 18.97 -2.71
N SER A 68 -11.21 19.20 -2.43
CA SER A 68 -10.50 20.40 -2.88
C SER A 68 -10.06 20.22 -4.34
N SER A 69 -10.43 21.16 -5.23
CA SER A 69 -10.11 21.19 -6.66
C SER A 69 -8.61 21.05 -7.00
N SER A 70 -7.73 21.14 -6.01
CA SER A 70 -6.31 20.78 -6.12
C SER A 70 -6.07 19.30 -6.44
N SER A 71 -7.03 18.39 -6.16
CA SER A 71 -6.86 16.93 -6.29
C SER A 71 -6.37 16.50 -7.68
N MET A 72 -6.86 17.13 -8.75
CA MET A 72 -6.52 16.72 -10.13
C MET A 72 -5.04 16.96 -10.48
N ILE A 73 -4.43 18.03 -9.95
CA ILE A 73 -3.01 18.35 -10.19
C ILE A 73 -2.12 17.40 -9.36
N VAL A 74 -2.54 17.06 -8.13
CA VAL A 74 -1.80 16.12 -7.28
C VAL A 74 -1.89 14.69 -7.81
N ASP A 75 -3.03 14.29 -8.36
CA ASP A 75 -3.26 12.95 -8.91
C ASP A 75 -2.40 12.68 -10.15
N ALA A 76 -2.22 13.67 -11.04
CA ALA A 76 -1.35 13.55 -12.20
C ALA A 76 0.13 13.38 -11.79
N HIS A 77 0.62 14.17 -10.84
CA HIS A 77 1.98 14.01 -10.31
C HIS A 77 2.18 12.72 -9.51
N LYS A 78 1.13 12.25 -8.82
CA LYS A 78 1.15 10.98 -8.10
C LYS A 78 1.20 9.79 -9.06
N LYS A 79 0.48 9.84 -10.18
CA LYS A 79 0.55 8.84 -11.26
C LYS A 79 1.97 8.74 -11.81
N VAL A 80 2.62 9.88 -12.10
CA VAL A 80 4.03 9.93 -12.54
C VAL A 80 4.97 9.26 -11.53
N LYS A 81 4.72 9.41 -10.23
CA LYS A 81 5.55 8.80 -9.18
C LYS A 81 5.31 7.30 -9.02
N VAL A 82 4.09 6.83 -9.24
CA VAL A 82 3.72 5.40 -9.26
C VAL A 82 4.32 4.70 -10.49
N ASP A 83 4.21 5.31 -11.66
CA ASP A 83 4.77 4.76 -12.90
C ASP A 83 6.30 4.65 -12.84
N LYS A 84 6.98 5.58 -12.14
CA LYS A 84 8.44 5.54 -11.92
C LYS A 84 8.89 4.43 -10.95
N PHE A 85 8.00 3.92 -10.09
CA PHE A 85 8.28 2.78 -9.22
C PHE A 85 8.10 1.44 -9.96
N CYS A 86 7.39 1.44 -11.09
CA CYS A 86 7.08 0.25 -11.87
C CYS A 86 8.11 -0.06 -12.97
N GLN A 87 9.23 0.68 -13.02
CA GLN A 87 10.33 0.45 -13.96
C GLN A 87 11.55 -0.18 -13.27
#